data_AF-F4P0B7-F1
#
_entry.id   AF-F4P0B7-F1
#
_cell.length_a   1.000
_cell.length_b   1.000
_cell.length_c   1.000
_cell.angle_alpha   90.00
_cell.angle_beta   90.00
_cell.angle_gamma   90.00
#
_symmetry.space_group_name_H-M   'P 1'
#
loop_
_entity.id
_entity.type
_entity.pdbx_description
1 polymer ?
#
loop_
_entity_poly.entity_id
_entity_poly.type
_entity_poly.pdbx_seq_one_letter_code
_entity_poly.pdbx_strand_id
1 'polypeptide(L)'
;MIGILNSWRAIRTNNAAISIGKSSQLSYISALQLCRVNCASSLHSIHHWSFSSVPRLIFAPTKMVHRKMSSQTGTSQRNSSARGQTLMSEQFDFVDTVEESISDLPPPPPGVSVEFHSEHHNLAERMHHNDHLTEGLVALAKCVQTQQDADIFATSMRTWRLARHAISLSDGGDIIRAMDLAGANNTLLRMLCDRRIYRLGPSEQDMIKLMNNFRTASLAPTALENEQTHLDQLDSLYKSFAVVLYHEMHPTLEHHSILITAGAYGNTAEGLRRSTLTFGDVISLGWVPDESAVFSLVHANIQQGNAQAALSILHSHQRINKSLADIFKIRAYLSLQDAAGMTAVLEQLEKTPLSKADVAQCGQKSDLFGSEYWLPVHETFTQVSAYINSITPETLESQQLREIFDKVASAYS
;
A
#
# COMPACT_ATOMS: atom_id res chain seq x y z
N MET A 1 -1.19 10.86 13.95
CA MET A 1 -1.26 11.24 12.53
C MET A 1 -1.79 12.65 12.30
N ILE A 2 -2.87 13.09 12.97
CA ILE A 2 -3.43 14.47 12.87
C ILE A 2 -2.39 15.60 13.09
N GLY A 3 -1.40 15.42 13.97
CA GLY A 3 -0.36 16.42 14.24
C GLY A 3 0.66 16.66 13.12
N ILE A 4 0.88 15.67 12.24
CA ILE A 4 1.86 15.77 11.14
C ILE A 4 1.25 16.50 9.94
N LEU A 5 -0.04 16.27 9.67
CA LEU A 5 -0.79 16.93 8.60
C LEU A 5 -1.01 18.44 8.86
N ASN A 6 -1.23 18.83 10.12
CA ASN A 6 -1.34 20.26 10.49
C ASN A 6 -0.01 21.03 10.32
N SER A 7 1.13 20.35 10.47
CA SER A 7 2.45 20.97 10.24
C SER A 7 2.72 21.21 8.74
N TRP A 8 2.20 20.35 7.86
CA TRP A 8 2.29 20.53 6.40
C TRP A 8 1.41 21.69 5.89
N ARG A 9 0.23 21.92 6.49
CA ARG A 9 -0.63 23.07 6.15
C ARG A 9 0.04 24.42 6.49
N ALA A 10 0.77 24.50 7.60
CA ALA A 10 1.45 25.73 8.04
C ALA A 10 2.64 26.13 7.15
N ILE A 11 3.28 25.17 6.46
CA ILE A 11 4.40 25.45 5.55
C ILE A 11 3.92 26.02 4.20
N ARG A 12 2.67 25.70 3.78
CA ARG A 12 2.12 26.18 2.50
C ARG A 12 1.37 27.52 2.57
N THR A 13 0.91 27.96 3.75
CA THR A 13 0.10 29.19 3.87
C THR A 13 0.92 30.47 4.08
N ASN A 14 2.25 30.41 4.18
CA ASN A 14 3.09 31.60 4.34
C ASN A 14 3.40 32.39 3.05
N ASN A 15 2.64 32.18 1.96
CA ASN A 15 2.74 33.01 0.75
C ASN A 15 1.39 33.59 0.27
N ALA A 16 0.36 33.61 1.11
CA ALA A 16 -0.86 34.37 0.83
C ALA A 16 -1.26 35.21 2.06
N ALA A 17 -0.94 36.49 2.01
CA ALA A 17 -1.35 37.46 3.01
C ALA A 17 -2.85 37.69 2.96
N ILE A 18 -3.60 37.19 3.95
CA ILE A 18 -4.89 37.77 4.39
C ILE A 18 -4.99 37.63 5.91
N SER A 19 -5.18 38.76 6.59
CA SER A 19 -5.45 38.87 8.02
C SER A 19 -6.80 38.25 8.40
N ILE A 20 -6.89 37.61 9.57
CA ILE A 20 -8.00 37.76 10.55
C ILE A 20 -7.65 36.95 11.83
N GLY A 21 -7.84 37.59 12.99
CA GLY A 21 -8.46 36.95 14.16
C GLY A 21 -7.57 36.31 15.23
N LYS A 22 -7.25 37.08 16.27
CA LYS A 22 -6.77 36.56 17.57
C LYS A 22 -7.89 35.79 18.30
N SER A 23 -8.09 34.51 18.02
CA SER A 23 -8.82 33.59 18.92
C SER A 23 -8.26 32.17 18.99
N SER A 24 -7.21 31.84 18.22
CA SER A 24 -6.67 30.49 18.08
C SER A 24 -5.59 30.10 19.10
N GLN A 25 -5.14 31.01 19.97
CA GLN A 25 -4.06 30.71 20.92
C GLN A 25 -4.50 29.98 22.19
N LEU A 26 -5.76 30.10 22.61
CA LEU A 26 -6.25 29.43 23.82
C LEU A 26 -6.62 27.95 23.60
N SER A 27 -6.95 27.56 22.37
CA SER A 27 -7.21 26.16 22.00
C SER A 27 -5.94 25.31 21.84
N TYR A 28 -4.78 25.96 21.69
CA TYR A 28 -3.47 25.31 21.45
C TYR A 28 -2.87 24.69 22.72
N ILE A 29 -3.12 25.31 23.89
CA ILE A 29 -2.57 24.85 25.18
C ILE A 29 -3.35 23.65 25.72
N SER A 30 -4.68 23.63 25.55
CA SER A 30 -5.54 22.52 25.98
C SER A 30 -5.32 21.23 25.15
N ALA A 31 -5.01 21.36 23.86
CA ALA A 31 -4.73 20.21 22.98
C ALA A 31 -3.35 19.55 23.27
N LEU A 32 -2.35 20.33 23.70
CA LEU A 32 -1.04 19.80 24.09
C LEU A 32 -1.08 19.06 25.45
N GLN A 33 -1.99 19.45 26.36
CA GLN A 33 -2.19 18.74 27.63
C GLN A 33 -2.94 17.41 27.47
N LEU A 34 -3.90 17.31 26.54
CA LEU A 34 -4.62 16.07 26.24
C LEU A 34 -3.75 15.02 25.52
N CYS A 35 -2.83 15.44 24.65
CA CYS A 35 -1.85 14.53 24.01
C CYS A 35 -0.82 13.97 25.00
N ARG A 36 -0.46 14.69 26.07
CA ARG A 36 0.49 14.20 27.07
C ARG A 36 -0.11 13.16 28.02
N VAL A 37 -1.41 13.22 28.28
CA VAL A 37 -2.08 12.29 29.20
C VAL A 37 -2.45 10.97 28.50
N ASN A 38 -2.84 11.00 27.23
CA ASN A 38 -3.27 9.79 26.50
C ASN A 38 -2.14 8.96 25.87
N CYS A 39 -0.91 9.49 25.76
CA CYS A 39 0.26 8.69 25.36
C CYS A 39 0.95 7.96 26.53
N ALA A 40 0.61 8.28 27.79
CA ALA A 40 1.22 7.65 28.96
C ALA A 40 0.51 6.35 29.37
N SER A 41 -0.73 6.12 28.94
CA SER A 41 -1.57 4.99 29.39
C SER A 41 -1.52 3.74 28.50
N SER A 42 -0.76 3.74 27.38
CA SER A 42 -0.64 2.59 26.46
C SER A 42 0.79 2.06 26.28
N LEU A 43 1.69 2.34 27.23
CA LEU A 43 3.11 1.92 27.19
C LEU A 43 3.51 1.10 28.42
N HIS A 44 2.69 0.14 28.81
CA HIS A 44 3.07 -0.91 29.76
C HIS A 44 2.99 -2.29 29.08
N SER A 45 3.90 -2.50 28.13
CA SER A 45 4.55 -3.77 27.80
C SER A 45 5.08 -3.66 26.37
N ILE A 46 6.35 -3.27 26.21
CA ILE A 46 7.24 -3.62 25.10
C ILE A 46 8.64 -3.11 25.51
N HIS A 47 9.63 -3.98 25.36
CA HIS A 47 11.01 -3.78 25.77
C HIS A 47 11.67 -2.49 25.23
N HIS A 48 12.47 -1.88 26.11
CA HIS A 48 13.32 -0.70 25.90
C HIS A 48 14.00 -0.60 24.52
N TRP A 49 13.72 0.48 23.80
CA TRP A 49 14.64 1.06 22.82
C TRP A 49 14.97 2.49 23.26
N SER A 50 16.19 2.71 23.75
CA SER A 50 16.70 4.03 24.14
C SER A 50 17.20 4.80 22.91
N PHE A 51 16.62 5.95 22.60
CA PHE A 51 17.20 6.91 21.66
C PHE A 51 18.24 7.77 22.39
N SER A 52 19.51 7.62 22.04
CA SER A 52 20.57 8.54 22.43
C SER A 52 20.56 9.81 21.57
N SER A 53 20.75 10.94 22.23
CA SER A 53 20.76 12.29 21.68
C SER A 53 21.93 12.54 20.70
N VAL A 54 21.63 13.08 19.52
CA VAL A 54 22.62 13.52 18.52
C VAL A 54 22.89 15.03 18.67
N PRO A 55 24.16 15.50 18.63
CA PRO A 55 24.49 16.92 18.74
C PRO A 55 24.25 17.70 17.43
N ARG A 56 23.80 18.95 17.57
CA ARG A 56 23.59 19.91 16.46
C ARG A 56 24.94 20.41 15.92
N LEU A 57 25.21 20.18 14.63
CA LEU A 57 26.25 20.88 13.87
C LEU A 57 25.61 22.01 13.05
N ILE A 58 26.10 23.22 13.26
CA ILE A 58 25.74 24.44 12.53
C ILE A 58 26.67 24.54 11.31
N PHE A 59 26.11 24.57 10.10
CA PHE A 59 26.85 24.79 8.86
C PHE A 59 26.81 26.28 8.47
N ALA A 60 27.99 26.86 8.22
CA ALA A 60 28.16 28.18 7.63
C ALA A 60 28.31 28.07 6.09
N PRO A 61 27.87 29.06 5.30
CA PRO A 61 27.84 28.96 3.84
C PRO A 61 29.19 29.32 3.19
N THR A 62 29.66 28.48 2.27
CA THR A 62 30.83 28.74 1.42
C THR A 62 30.43 29.40 0.09
N LYS A 63 31.23 30.40 -0.32
CA LYS A 63 31.09 31.21 -1.53
C LYS A 63 31.24 30.40 -2.82
N MET A 64 30.34 30.63 -3.78
CA MET A 64 30.48 30.16 -5.17
C MET A 64 31.53 30.98 -5.92
N VAL A 65 32.48 30.29 -6.56
CA VAL A 65 33.42 30.88 -7.52
C VAL A 65 33.01 30.44 -8.92
N HIS A 66 32.62 31.40 -9.76
CA HIS A 66 32.36 31.18 -11.18
C HIS A 66 33.66 30.90 -11.95
N ARG A 67 33.74 29.77 -12.65
CA ARG A 67 34.81 29.47 -13.61
C ARG A 67 34.23 29.51 -15.03
N LYS A 68 34.75 30.43 -15.85
CA LYS A 68 34.42 30.58 -17.28
C LYS A 68 34.86 29.33 -18.05
N MET A 69 33.98 28.82 -18.92
CA MET A 69 34.32 27.84 -19.95
C MET A 69 34.81 28.56 -21.21
N SER A 70 35.96 28.13 -21.73
CA SER A 70 36.46 28.49 -23.06
C SER A 70 36.37 27.27 -23.98
N SER A 71 35.66 27.43 -25.09
CA SER A 71 35.56 26.48 -26.19
C SER A 71 36.86 26.39 -26.99
N GLN A 72 37.39 25.18 -27.19
CA GLN A 72 38.31 24.89 -28.28
C GLN A 72 37.83 23.64 -29.03
N THR A 73 37.44 23.88 -30.28
CA THR A 73 37.18 22.89 -31.32
C THR A 73 38.52 22.34 -31.81
N GLY A 74 38.77 21.05 -31.57
CA GLY A 74 39.89 20.30 -32.14
C GLY A 74 39.36 19.09 -32.89
N THR A 75 39.35 19.17 -34.21
CA THR A 75 39.20 18.03 -35.12
C THR A 75 40.42 17.12 -35.03
N SER A 76 40.25 15.87 -34.57
CA SER A 76 41.29 14.85 -34.62
C SER A 76 40.78 13.62 -35.36
N GLN A 77 41.33 13.40 -36.56
CA GLN A 77 41.27 12.14 -37.28
C GLN A 77 41.82 11.01 -36.38
N ARG A 78 41.10 9.89 -36.31
CA ARG A 78 41.63 8.64 -35.75
C ARG A 78 41.53 7.54 -36.78
N ASN A 79 42.71 7.06 -37.17
CA ASN A 79 42.94 5.88 -37.98
C ASN A 79 42.33 4.64 -37.32
N SER A 80 41.66 3.85 -38.14
CA SER A 80 41.19 2.49 -37.88
C SER A 80 42.36 1.57 -37.57
N SER A 81 42.41 1.07 -36.34
CA SER A 81 43.37 0.05 -35.89
C SER A 81 42.64 -1.28 -35.73
N ALA A 82 43.17 -2.31 -36.39
CA ALA A 82 42.73 -3.71 -36.37
C ALA A 82 42.99 -4.38 -35.00
N ARG A 83 42.33 -3.89 -33.96
CA ARG A 83 42.36 -4.43 -32.58
C ARG A 83 40.98 -4.85 -32.08
N GLY A 84 40.03 -5.00 -33.00
CA GLY A 84 38.62 -5.29 -32.72
C GLY A 84 38.19 -6.74 -32.87
N GLN A 85 39.13 -7.69 -33.06
CA GLN A 85 38.79 -9.13 -33.17
C GLN A 85 39.33 -10.00 -32.03
N THR A 86 40.07 -9.44 -31.07
CA THR A 86 40.62 -10.20 -29.93
C THR A 86 39.87 -9.97 -28.62
N LEU A 87 38.87 -9.08 -28.59
CA LEU A 87 38.01 -8.82 -27.43
C LEU A 87 36.69 -9.60 -27.44
N MET A 88 36.36 -10.27 -28.54
CA MET A 88 35.18 -11.14 -28.66
C MET A 88 35.50 -12.60 -28.27
N SER A 89 36.77 -12.97 -28.20
CA SER A 89 37.22 -14.30 -27.75
C SER A 89 37.42 -14.40 -26.23
N GLU A 90 37.69 -13.29 -25.53
CA GLU A 90 37.83 -13.29 -24.06
C GLU A 90 36.47 -13.21 -23.32
N GLN A 91 35.37 -12.97 -24.03
CA GLN A 91 34.02 -13.02 -23.45
C GLN A 91 33.39 -14.42 -23.44
N PHE A 92 34.03 -15.43 -24.04
CA PHE A 92 33.52 -16.80 -24.10
C PHE A 92 34.21 -17.81 -23.17
N ASP A 93 35.28 -17.43 -22.45
CA ASP A 93 35.92 -18.31 -21.45
C ASP A 93 35.43 -18.09 -20.01
N PHE A 94 34.63 -17.04 -19.75
CA PHE A 94 34.17 -16.77 -18.37
C PHE A 94 33.08 -17.75 -17.90
N VAL A 95 32.35 -18.39 -18.82
CA VAL A 95 31.27 -19.33 -18.46
C VAL A 95 31.86 -20.69 -18.04
N ASP A 96 32.87 -21.18 -18.76
CA ASP A 96 33.50 -22.48 -18.45
C ASP A 96 34.44 -22.40 -17.22
N THR A 97 35.02 -21.23 -16.92
CA THR A 97 35.86 -21.05 -15.71
C THR A 97 35.03 -20.91 -14.43
N VAL A 98 33.78 -20.44 -14.52
CA VAL A 98 32.88 -20.29 -13.36
C VAL A 98 32.34 -21.66 -12.90
N GLU A 99 32.16 -22.63 -13.81
CA GLU A 99 31.69 -23.97 -13.43
C GLU A 99 32.73 -24.76 -12.60
N GLU A 100 34.04 -24.57 -12.83
CA GLU A 100 35.09 -25.23 -12.03
C GLU A 100 35.27 -24.61 -10.61
N SER A 101 34.98 -23.32 -10.40
CA SER A 101 35.10 -22.67 -9.07
C SER A 101 33.90 -22.89 -8.14
N ILE A 102 32.70 -23.21 -8.67
CA ILE A 102 31.52 -23.46 -7.83
C ILE A 102 31.68 -24.77 -7.03
N SER A 103 32.49 -25.72 -7.52
CA SER A 103 32.70 -27.03 -6.89
C SER A 103 33.36 -26.97 -5.51
N ASP A 104 34.07 -25.88 -5.19
CA ASP A 104 34.80 -25.72 -3.92
C ASP A 104 34.03 -24.89 -2.87
N LEU A 105 32.88 -24.33 -3.23
CA LEU A 105 32.05 -23.56 -2.30
C LEU A 105 31.30 -24.49 -1.33
N PRO A 106 31.15 -24.09 -0.05
CA PRO A 106 30.29 -24.83 0.87
C PRO A 106 28.84 -24.84 0.33
N PRO A 107 28.03 -25.85 0.68
CA PRO A 107 26.64 -25.88 0.26
C PRO A 107 25.88 -24.64 0.75
N PRO A 108 24.91 -24.12 -0.03
CA PRO A 108 24.17 -22.93 0.35
C PRO A 108 23.38 -23.17 1.66
N PRO A 109 23.23 -22.14 2.51
CA PRO A 109 22.39 -22.23 3.70
C PRO A 109 20.92 -22.57 3.37
N PRO A 110 20.16 -23.19 4.29
CA PRO A 110 18.75 -23.50 4.06
C PRO A 110 17.93 -22.26 3.67
N GLY A 111 17.18 -22.36 2.57
CA GLY A 111 16.34 -21.28 2.04
C GLY A 111 17.08 -20.24 1.18
N VAL A 112 18.41 -20.33 1.06
CA VAL A 112 19.21 -19.49 0.18
C VAL A 112 19.35 -20.15 -1.19
N SER A 113 19.13 -19.41 -2.27
CA SER A 113 19.27 -19.95 -3.63
C SER A 113 20.75 -20.17 -3.98
N VAL A 114 21.02 -21.19 -4.81
CA VAL A 114 22.39 -21.55 -5.24
C VAL A 114 23.04 -20.39 -5.99
N GLU A 115 22.30 -19.78 -6.91
CA GLU A 115 22.76 -18.64 -7.72
C GLU A 115 23.13 -17.44 -6.83
N PHE A 116 22.25 -17.08 -5.88
CA PHE A 116 22.54 -16.01 -4.93
C PHE A 116 23.78 -16.31 -4.08
N HIS A 117 23.92 -17.54 -3.60
CA HIS A 117 25.06 -17.95 -2.78
C HIS A 117 26.40 -17.80 -3.52
N SER A 118 26.46 -18.22 -4.78
CA SER A 118 27.64 -18.08 -5.64
C SER A 118 27.98 -16.60 -5.87
N GLU A 119 27.00 -15.78 -6.29
CA GLU A 119 27.22 -14.35 -6.53
C GLU A 119 27.56 -13.58 -5.25
N HIS A 120 27.04 -13.99 -4.09
CA HIS A 120 27.38 -13.38 -2.82
C HIS A 120 28.85 -13.63 -2.47
N HIS A 121 29.38 -14.83 -2.75
CA HIS A 121 30.79 -15.14 -2.57
C HIS A 121 31.67 -14.32 -3.52
N ASN A 122 31.30 -14.28 -4.81
CA ASN A 122 31.99 -13.47 -5.83
C ASN A 122 32.04 -11.99 -5.44
N LEU A 123 30.93 -11.44 -4.93
CA LEU A 123 30.89 -10.05 -4.46
C LEU A 123 31.81 -9.83 -3.25
N ALA A 124 31.85 -10.77 -2.30
CA ALA A 124 32.72 -10.66 -1.13
C ALA A 124 34.20 -10.61 -1.54
N GLU A 125 34.62 -11.44 -2.49
CA GLU A 125 35.97 -11.39 -3.06
C GLU A 125 36.24 -10.06 -3.77
N ARG A 126 35.31 -9.59 -4.62
CA ARG A 126 35.45 -8.28 -5.29
C ARG A 126 35.56 -7.12 -4.29
N MET A 127 34.80 -7.17 -3.19
CA MET A 127 34.89 -6.19 -2.10
C MET A 127 36.27 -6.15 -1.45
N HIS A 128 37.01 -7.26 -1.41
CA HIS A 128 38.40 -7.26 -0.95
C HIS A 128 39.35 -6.58 -1.95
N HIS A 129 39.05 -6.66 -3.24
CA HIS A 129 39.88 -6.11 -4.31
C HIS A 129 39.49 -4.68 -4.75
N ASN A 130 38.39 -4.13 -4.24
CA ASN A 130 37.84 -2.81 -4.60
C ASN A 130 37.42 -2.62 -6.07
N ASP A 131 37.23 -3.70 -6.83
CA ASP A 131 36.91 -3.66 -8.26
C ASP A 131 35.41 -3.85 -8.53
N HIS A 132 34.83 -3.07 -9.46
CA HIS A 132 33.45 -3.23 -9.99
C HIS A 132 32.32 -3.42 -8.96
N LEU A 133 32.44 -2.78 -7.79
CA LEU A 133 31.61 -3.06 -6.62
C LEU A 133 30.12 -2.73 -6.78
N THR A 134 29.76 -1.73 -7.60
CA THR A 134 28.35 -1.39 -7.83
C THR A 134 27.68 -2.40 -8.76
N GLU A 135 28.36 -2.77 -9.85
CA GLU A 135 27.86 -3.77 -10.81
C GLU A 135 27.68 -5.12 -10.13
N GLY A 136 28.63 -5.53 -9.29
CA GLY A 136 28.52 -6.75 -8.48
C GLY A 136 27.35 -6.71 -7.49
N LEU A 137 27.10 -5.59 -6.82
CA LEU A 137 25.95 -5.46 -5.90
C LEU A 137 24.61 -5.56 -6.65
N VAL A 138 24.49 -4.93 -7.82
CA VAL A 138 23.29 -5.00 -8.65
C VAL A 138 23.09 -6.41 -9.23
N ALA A 139 24.18 -7.07 -9.65
CA ALA A 139 24.13 -8.47 -10.09
C ALA A 139 23.63 -9.38 -8.96
N LEU A 140 24.18 -9.24 -7.75
CA LEU A 140 23.72 -9.97 -6.58
C LEU A 140 22.24 -9.72 -6.28
N ALA A 141 21.77 -8.48 -6.38
CA ALA A 141 20.37 -8.14 -6.17
C ALA A 141 19.46 -8.91 -7.15
N LYS A 142 19.86 -9.03 -8.42
CA LYS A 142 19.10 -9.76 -9.46
C LYS A 142 19.02 -11.26 -9.22
N CYS A 143 19.92 -11.83 -8.42
CA CYS A 143 19.89 -13.23 -8.01
C CYS A 143 19.00 -13.50 -6.80
N VAL A 144 18.38 -12.47 -6.19
CA VAL A 144 17.51 -12.65 -5.03
C VAL A 144 16.21 -13.30 -5.48
N GLN A 145 15.95 -14.52 -4.98
CA GLN A 145 14.75 -15.30 -5.32
C GLN A 145 13.88 -15.59 -4.10
N THR A 146 14.46 -15.59 -2.90
CA THR A 146 13.76 -15.91 -1.65
C THR A 146 13.83 -14.77 -0.63
N GLN A 147 13.00 -14.88 0.42
CA GLN A 147 13.05 -13.98 1.57
C GLN A 147 14.41 -14.05 2.30
N GLN A 148 15.02 -15.23 2.38
CA GLN A 148 16.34 -15.43 3.00
C GLN A 148 17.46 -14.78 2.18
N ASP A 149 17.41 -14.90 0.84
CA ASP A 149 18.34 -14.21 -0.07
C ASP A 149 18.29 -12.69 0.19
N ALA A 150 17.07 -12.13 0.27
CA ALA A 150 16.87 -10.71 0.52
C ALA A 150 17.42 -10.25 1.88
N ASP A 151 17.29 -11.06 2.92
CA ASP A 151 17.81 -10.75 4.25
C ASP A 151 19.35 -10.73 4.29
N ILE A 152 20.00 -11.67 3.59
CA ILE A 152 21.46 -11.66 3.42
C ILE A 152 21.87 -10.45 2.57
N PHE A 153 21.18 -10.21 1.45
CA PHE A 153 21.43 -9.06 0.57
C PHE A 153 21.36 -7.73 1.33
N ALA A 154 20.36 -7.55 2.20
CA ALA A 154 20.24 -6.34 3.02
C ALA A 154 21.44 -6.14 3.97
N THR A 155 22.10 -7.22 4.38
CA THR A 155 23.34 -7.14 5.18
C THR A 155 24.52 -6.73 4.31
N SER A 156 24.67 -7.35 3.14
CA SER A 156 25.75 -7.04 2.18
C SER A 156 25.65 -5.59 1.70
N MET A 157 24.44 -5.13 1.36
CA MET A 157 24.18 -3.73 1.00
C MET A 157 24.52 -2.77 2.14
N ARG A 158 24.21 -3.11 3.40
CA ARG A 158 24.59 -2.28 4.55
C ARG A 158 26.11 -2.14 4.67
N THR A 159 26.86 -3.24 4.56
CA THR A 159 28.34 -3.22 4.59
C THR A 159 28.88 -2.37 3.46
N TRP A 160 28.35 -2.55 2.25
CA TRP A 160 28.71 -1.78 1.07
C TRP A 160 28.46 -0.27 1.26
N ARG A 161 27.32 0.11 1.88
CA ARG A 161 26.99 1.51 2.18
C ARG A 161 27.91 2.11 3.25
N LEU A 162 28.33 1.32 4.25
CA LEU A 162 29.29 1.75 5.26
C LEU A 162 30.68 2.03 4.66
N ALA A 163 31.06 1.30 3.61
CA ALA A 163 32.26 1.58 2.80
C ALA A 163 32.13 2.82 1.89
N ARG A 164 31.01 3.56 1.98
CA ARG A 164 30.75 4.84 1.28
C ARG A 164 30.67 4.77 -0.24
N HIS A 165 30.42 3.60 -0.81
CA HIS A 165 30.15 3.50 -2.23
C HIS A 165 28.81 4.17 -2.59
N ALA A 166 28.69 4.67 -3.83
CA ALA A 166 27.53 5.42 -4.30
C ALA A 166 26.63 4.55 -5.20
N ILE A 167 25.33 4.51 -4.90
CA ILE A 167 24.33 3.80 -5.70
C ILE A 167 23.64 4.84 -6.57
N SER A 168 23.55 4.61 -7.87
CA SER A 168 22.78 5.49 -8.74
C SER A 168 21.27 5.29 -8.50
N LEU A 169 20.45 6.26 -8.91
CA LEU A 169 18.98 6.09 -8.81
C LEU A 169 18.48 4.89 -9.63
N SER A 170 19.12 4.61 -10.78
CA SER A 170 18.79 3.46 -11.62
C SER A 170 19.06 2.14 -10.89
N ASP A 171 20.25 2.01 -10.29
CA ASP A 171 20.62 0.82 -9.53
C ASP A 171 19.68 0.59 -8.34
N GLY A 172 19.28 1.68 -7.67
CA GLY A 172 18.29 1.64 -6.59
C GLY A 172 16.94 1.08 -7.05
N GLY A 173 16.47 1.51 -8.22
CA GLY A 173 15.24 0.99 -8.82
C GLY A 173 15.33 -0.50 -9.20
N ASP A 174 16.48 -0.94 -9.73
CA ASP A 174 16.73 -2.36 -10.05
C ASP A 174 16.72 -3.23 -8.78
N ILE A 175 17.35 -2.75 -7.70
CA ILE A 175 17.36 -3.44 -6.40
C ILE A 175 15.93 -3.56 -5.85
N ILE A 176 15.16 -2.47 -5.85
CA ILE A 176 13.77 -2.49 -5.36
C ILE A 176 12.93 -3.51 -6.15
N ARG A 177 13.06 -3.50 -7.48
CA ARG A 177 12.35 -4.44 -8.35
C ARG A 177 12.73 -5.89 -8.08
N ALA A 178 14.01 -6.18 -7.84
CA ALA A 178 14.45 -7.54 -7.54
C ALA A 178 13.87 -8.05 -6.21
N MET A 179 13.87 -7.21 -5.16
CA MET A 179 13.26 -7.57 -3.87
C MET A 179 11.75 -7.84 -4.00
N ASP A 180 11.06 -7.02 -4.79
CA ASP A 180 9.64 -7.16 -5.06
C ASP A 180 9.32 -8.44 -5.86
N LEU A 181 10.12 -8.77 -6.88
CA LEU A 181 9.98 -10.03 -7.65
C LEU A 181 10.20 -11.27 -6.77
N ALA A 182 11.10 -11.19 -5.80
CA ALA A 182 11.33 -12.25 -4.81
C ALA A 182 10.23 -12.35 -3.73
N GLY A 183 9.24 -11.45 -3.74
CA GLY A 183 8.21 -11.36 -2.70
C GLY A 183 8.75 -10.93 -1.33
N ALA A 184 9.98 -10.40 -1.26
CA ALA A 184 10.67 -10.06 -0.02
C ALA A 184 10.24 -8.70 0.55
N ASN A 185 8.94 -8.46 0.60
CA ASN A 185 8.32 -7.17 0.91
C ASN A 185 8.71 -6.62 2.29
N ASN A 186 8.83 -7.51 3.29
CA ASN A 186 9.23 -7.11 4.64
C ASN A 186 10.66 -6.57 4.68
N THR A 187 11.57 -7.19 3.94
CA THR A 187 12.97 -6.76 3.88
C THR A 187 13.11 -5.47 3.09
N LEU A 188 12.40 -5.37 1.97
CA LEU A 188 12.30 -4.12 1.21
C LEU A 188 11.78 -2.97 2.09
N LEU A 189 10.66 -3.17 2.79
CA LEU A 189 10.10 -2.17 3.70
C LEU A 189 11.09 -1.75 4.79
N ARG A 190 11.80 -2.71 5.41
CA ARG A 190 12.85 -2.43 6.40
C ARG A 190 13.95 -1.55 5.81
N MET A 191 14.41 -1.84 4.59
CA MET A 191 15.45 -1.08 3.91
C MET A 191 14.98 0.34 3.56
N LEU A 192 13.74 0.50 3.11
CA LEU A 192 13.15 1.80 2.79
C LEU A 192 12.90 2.68 4.03
N CYS A 193 12.61 2.06 5.18
CA CYS A 193 12.50 2.74 6.47
C CYS A 193 13.84 3.35 6.93
N ASP A 194 14.97 2.72 6.60
CA ASP A 194 16.31 3.22 6.96
C ASP A 194 17.03 3.84 5.76
N ARG A 195 16.52 5.01 5.33
CA ARG A 195 17.13 5.82 4.27
C ARG A 195 18.58 6.23 4.61
N ARG A 196 18.96 6.30 5.88
CA ARG A 196 20.32 6.71 6.27
C ARG A 196 21.34 5.65 5.88
N ILE A 197 21.02 4.38 6.12
CA ILE A 197 21.86 3.25 5.76
C ILE A 197 21.75 2.98 4.26
N TYR A 198 20.55 2.62 3.79
CA TYR A 198 20.38 2.03 2.46
C TYR A 198 20.34 3.05 1.32
N ARG A 199 19.85 4.27 1.59
CA ARG A 199 19.69 5.35 0.60
C ARG A 199 18.96 4.94 -0.68
N LEU A 200 18.04 3.98 -0.58
CA LEU A 200 17.12 3.66 -1.67
C LEU A 200 16.13 4.83 -1.86
N GLY A 201 15.93 5.22 -3.12
CA GLY A 201 14.94 6.24 -3.50
C GLY A 201 13.82 5.58 -4.29
N PRO A 202 12.74 5.10 -3.64
CA PRO A 202 11.63 4.48 -4.34
C PRO A 202 10.89 5.50 -5.20
N SER A 203 10.40 5.07 -6.36
CA SER A 203 9.41 5.83 -7.11
C SER A 203 8.01 5.68 -6.49
N GLU A 204 7.08 6.53 -6.90
CA GLU A 204 5.68 6.41 -6.49
C GLU A 204 5.08 5.04 -6.90
N GLN A 205 5.42 4.55 -8.10
CA GLN A 205 4.95 3.26 -8.58
C GLN A 205 5.49 2.10 -7.74
N ASP A 206 6.74 2.18 -7.28
CA ASP A 206 7.33 1.16 -6.39
C ASP A 206 6.57 1.10 -5.06
N MET A 207 6.20 2.26 -4.51
CA MET A 207 5.44 2.32 -3.26
C MET A 207 4.01 1.81 -3.41
N ILE A 208 3.32 2.17 -4.50
CA ILE A 208 1.99 1.64 -4.81
C ILE A 208 2.05 0.12 -4.92
N LYS A 209 3.07 -0.43 -5.60
CA LYS A 209 3.26 -1.86 -5.74
C LYS A 209 3.51 -2.55 -4.39
N LEU A 210 4.42 -2.01 -3.57
CA LEU A 210 4.68 -2.53 -2.23
C LEU A 210 3.43 -2.52 -1.33
N MET A 211 2.66 -1.43 -1.38
CA MET A 211 1.40 -1.32 -0.65
C MET A 211 0.37 -2.33 -1.16
N ASN A 212 0.28 -2.55 -2.46
CA ASN A 212 -0.58 -3.59 -3.03
C ASN A 212 -0.17 -4.99 -2.57
N ASN A 213 1.12 -5.29 -2.51
CA ASN A 213 1.61 -6.59 -2.03
C ASN A 213 1.18 -6.84 -0.58
N PHE A 214 1.31 -5.85 0.31
CA PHE A 214 0.84 -5.99 1.70
C PHE A 214 -0.68 -6.03 1.82
N ARG A 215 -1.43 -5.31 0.97
CA ARG A 215 -2.89 -5.45 0.89
C ARG A 215 -3.26 -6.89 0.51
N THR A 216 -2.68 -7.44 -0.56
CA THR A 216 -2.91 -8.82 -0.99
C THR A 216 -2.53 -9.82 0.10
N ALA A 217 -1.40 -9.63 0.78
CA ALA A 217 -0.99 -10.48 1.89
C ALA A 217 -1.97 -10.40 3.08
N SER A 218 -2.49 -9.21 3.40
CA SER A 218 -3.47 -9.00 4.48
C SER A 218 -4.83 -9.63 4.19
N LEU A 219 -5.18 -9.79 2.91
CA LEU A 219 -6.45 -10.36 2.45
C LEU A 219 -6.31 -11.80 1.93
N ALA A 220 -5.13 -12.41 2.11
CA ALA A 220 -4.92 -13.80 1.77
C ALA A 220 -5.76 -14.69 2.71
N PRO A 221 -6.25 -15.86 2.25
CA PRO A 221 -7.07 -16.75 3.09
C PRO A 221 -6.43 -17.07 4.45
N THR A 222 -5.13 -17.35 4.45
CA THR A 222 -4.35 -17.64 5.66
C THR A 222 -4.29 -16.47 6.66
N ALA A 223 -4.35 -15.22 6.15
CA ALA A 223 -4.40 -14.04 6.99
C ALA A 223 -5.83 -13.77 7.50
N LEU A 224 -6.86 -14.00 6.69
CA LEU A 224 -8.25 -13.82 7.11
C LEU A 224 -8.71 -14.86 8.14
N GLU A 225 -8.11 -16.04 8.16
CA GLU A 225 -8.32 -17.07 9.20
C GLU A 225 -7.68 -16.70 10.54
N ASN A 226 -6.68 -15.81 10.55
CA ASN A 226 -5.96 -15.39 11.75
C ASN A 226 -5.88 -13.87 11.85
N GLU A 227 -6.75 -13.28 12.68
CA GLU A 227 -6.82 -11.83 12.92
C GLU A 227 -5.45 -11.20 13.19
N GLN A 228 -4.58 -11.83 13.98
CA GLN A 228 -3.26 -11.26 14.26
C GLN A 228 -2.40 -11.18 12.99
N THR A 229 -2.40 -12.23 12.18
CA THR A 229 -1.68 -12.24 10.90
C THR A 229 -2.21 -11.15 9.98
N HIS A 230 -3.54 -10.99 9.87
CA HIS A 230 -4.14 -9.90 9.12
C HIS A 230 -3.67 -8.52 9.62
N LEU A 231 -3.69 -8.30 10.94
CA LEU A 231 -3.29 -7.03 11.55
C LEU A 231 -1.79 -6.75 11.38
N ASP A 232 -0.93 -7.76 11.43
CA ASP A 232 0.51 -7.59 11.19
C ASP A 232 0.81 -7.17 9.74
N GLN A 233 0.09 -7.73 8.77
CA GLN A 233 0.17 -7.30 7.38
C GLN A 233 -0.39 -5.89 7.19
N LEU A 234 -1.50 -5.57 7.87
CA LEU A 234 -2.07 -4.23 7.85
C LEU A 234 -1.10 -3.20 8.45
N ASP A 235 -0.42 -3.51 9.55
CA ASP A 235 0.61 -2.66 10.13
C ASP A 235 1.76 -2.41 9.14
N SER A 236 2.21 -3.43 8.41
CA SER A 236 3.24 -3.30 7.37
C SER A 236 2.76 -2.44 6.19
N LEU A 237 1.48 -2.54 5.83
CA LEU A 237 0.85 -1.68 4.84
C LEU A 237 0.83 -0.20 5.29
N TYR A 238 0.39 0.10 6.51
CA TYR A 238 0.40 1.47 7.05
C TYR A 238 1.82 2.02 7.24
N LYS A 239 2.80 1.18 7.59
CA LYS A 239 4.22 1.55 7.60
C LYS A 239 4.69 1.93 6.19
N SER A 240 4.28 1.20 5.16
CA SER A 240 4.60 1.52 3.76
C SER A 240 4.01 2.89 3.36
N PHE A 241 2.79 3.22 3.79
CA PHE A 241 2.24 4.56 3.59
C PHE A 241 3.03 5.65 4.34
N ALA A 242 3.49 5.38 5.56
CA ALA A 242 4.36 6.31 6.28
C ALA A 242 5.71 6.52 5.55
N VAL A 243 6.23 5.49 4.87
CA VAL A 243 7.42 5.58 4.01
C VAL A 243 7.18 6.53 2.83
N VAL A 244 5.96 6.58 2.25
CA VAL A 244 5.61 7.56 1.22
C VAL A 244 5.87 8.98 1.71
N LEU A 245 5.36 9.31 2.90
CA LEU A 245 5.56 10.62 3.53
C LEU A 245 7.03 10.87 3.89
N TYR A 246 7.73 9.84 4.36
CA TYR A 246 9.14 9.93 4.78
C TYR A 246 10.10 10.23 3.61
N HIS A 247 9.79 9.72 2.41
CA HIS A 247 10.51 10.04 1.18
C HIS A 247 9.96 11.26 0.46
N GLU A 248 9.17 12.09 1.14
CA GLU A 248 8.63 13.36 0.63
C GLU A 248 7.76 13.22 -0.63
N MET A 249 7.19 12.02 -0.85
CA MET A 249 6.23 11.79 -1.92
C MET A 249 4.85 12.32 -1.50
N HIS A 250 4.08 12.82 -2.47
CA HIS A 250 2.74 13.30 -2.22
C HIS A 250 1.76 12.12 -2.14
N PRO A 251 1.02 11.97 -1.03
CA PRO A 251 -0.04 10.98 -0.96
C PRO A 251 -1.09 11.24 -2.05
N THR A 252 -1.62 10.16 -2.62
CA THR A 252 -2.68 10.20 -3.64
C THR A 252 -3.92 9.47 -3.15
N LEU A 253 -5.02 9.60 -3.90
CA LEU A 253 -6.25 8.84 -3.65
C LEU A 253 -6.00 7.33 -3.69
N GLU A 254 -5.18 6.85 -4.62
CA GLU A 254 -4.86 5.43 -4.75
C GLU A 254 -4.20 4.87 -3.49
N HIS A 255 -3.23 5.59 -2.91
CA HIS A 255 -2.61 5.20 -1.64
C HIS A 255 -3.64 5.01 -0.52
N HIS A 256 -4.62 5.92 -0.40
CA HIS A 256 -5.67 5.83 0.62
C HIS A 256 -6.67 4.72 0.32
N SER A 257 -7.02 4.52 -0.95
CA SER A 257 -7.90 3.44 -1.38
C SER A 257 -7.34 2.06 -1.03
N ILE A 258 -6.03 1.85 -1.22
CA ILE A 258 -5.36 0.61 -0.81
C ILE A 258 -5.49 0.39 0.71
N LEU A 259 -5.27 1.43 1.53
CA LEU A 259 -5.42 1.36 2.99
C LEU A 259 -6.86 1.03 3.42
N ILE A 260 -7.84 1.73 2.82
CA ILE A 260 -9.26 1.57 3.16
C ILE A 260 -9.72 0.17 2.79
N THR A 261 -9.44 -0.28 1.56
CA THR A 261 -9.87 -1.59 1.08
C THR A 261 -9.23 -2.75 1.85
N ALA A 262 -7.93 -2.65 2.19
CA ALA A 262 -7.26 -3.66 3.01
C ALA A 262 -7.88 -3.82 4.40
N GLY A 263 -8.11 -2.71 5.11
CA GLY A 263 -8.68 -2.77 6.46
C GLY A 263 -10.17 -3.13 6.47
N ALA A 264 -10.93 -2.73 5.45
CA ALA A 264 -12.36 -2.97 5.39
C ALA A 264 -12.70 -4.43 5.09
N TYR A 265 -12.02 -5.05 4.13
CA TYR A 265 -12.25 -6.47 3.79
C TYR A 265 -11.64 -7.46 4.78
N GLY A 266 -10.74 -7.02 5.67
CA GLY A 266 -10.23 -7.84 6.76
C GLY A 266 -11.28 -8.29 7.77
N ASN A 267 -12.45 -7.64 7.80
CA ASN A 267 -13.56 -7.92 8.70
C ASN A 267 -13.18 -7.99 10.19
N THR A 268 -12.19 -7.20 10.61
CA THR A 268 -11.82 -7.01 12.02
C THR A 268 -12.31 -5.65 12.50
N ALA A 269 -12.58 -5.52 13.80
CA ALA A 269 -13.00 -4.25 14.38
C ALA A 269 -11.91 -3.17 14.21
N GLU A 270 -10.64 -3.55 14.36
CA GLU A 270 -9.51 -2.65 14.19
C GLU A 270 -9.28 -2.27 12.72
N GLY A 271 -9.43 -3.21 11.78
CA GLY A 271 -9.40 -2.95 10.34
C GLY A 271 -10.46 -1.94 9.92
N LEU A 272 -11.71 -2.15 10.34
CA LEU A 272 -12.81 -1.21 10.09
C LEU A 272 -12.53 0.17 10.70
N ARG A 273 -12.05 0.23 11.94
CA ARG A 273 -11.71 1.49 12.61
C ARG A 273 -10.67 2.29 11.82
N ARG A 274 -9.59 1.65 11.37
CA ARG A 274 -8.51 2.29 10.59
C ARG A 274 -8.99 2.73 9.21
N SER A 275 -9.81 1.93 8.54
CA SER A 275 -10.42 2.27 7.25
C SER A 275 -11.37 3.46 7.36
N THR A 276 -12.23 3.51 8.38
CA THR A 276 -13.12 4.66 8.64
C THR A 276 -12.32 5.94 8.88
N LEU A 277 -11.23 5.88 9.65
CA LEU A 277 -10.36 7.04 9.88
C LEU A 277 -9.70 7.51 8.58
N THR A 278 -9.13 6.58 7.81
CA THR A 278 -8.47 6.90 6.53
C THR A 278 -9.46 7.48 5.52
N PHE A 279 -10.69 6.96 5.49
CA PHE A 279 -11.78 7.51 4.69
C PHE A 279 -12.13 8.95 5.13
N GLY A 280 -12.23 9.19 6.43
CA GLY A 280 -12.41 10.54 6.98
C GLY A 280 -11.29 11.50 6.60
N ASP A 281 -10.04 11.03 6.58
CA ASP A 281 -8.89 11.82 6.13
C ASP A 281 -9.04 12.24 4.66
N VAL A 282 -9.42 11.31 3.76
CA VAL A 282 -9.68 11.61 2.34
C VAL A 282 -10.72 12.72 2.18
N ILE A 283 -11.84 12.62 2.91
CA ILE A 283 -12.88 13.65 2.89
C ILE A 283 -12.38 14.99 3.43
N SER A 284 -11.60 14.98 4.52
CA SER A 284 -11.04 16.20 5.13
C SER A 284 -10.04 16.95 4.23
N LEU A 285 -9.39 16.21 3.33
CA LEU A 285 -8.50 16.73 2.30
C LEU A 285 -9.27 17.31 1.09
N GLY A 286 -10.59 17.17 1.06
CA GLY A 286 -11.44 17.62 -0.04
C GLY A 286 -11.40 16.69 -1.25
N TRP A 287 -10.91 15.46 -1.09
CA TRP A 287 -10.89 14.47 -2.15
C TRP A 287 -12.19 13.67 -2.18
N VAL A 288 -12.52 13.16 -3.36
CA VAL A 288 -13.65 12.25 -3.56
C VAL A 288 -13.12 10.82 -3.52
N PRO A 289 -13.52 9.98 -2.55
CA PRO A 289 -13.13 8.58 -2.51
C PRO A 289 -13.59 7.85 -3.78
N ASP A 290 -12.79 6.89 -4.25
CA ASP A 290 -13.20 6.02 -5.35
C ASP A 290 -14.26 4.99 -4.90
N GLU A 291 -14.91 4.37 -5.89
CA GLU A 291 -15.99 3.41 -5.64
C GLU A 291 -15.53 2.20 -4.82
N SER A 292 -14.31 1.70 -5.03
CA SER A 292 -13.76 0.58 -4.26
C SER A 292 -13.65 0.92 -2.77
N ALA A 293 -13.15 2.10 -2.44
CA ALA A 293 -13.06 2.57 -1.06
C ALA A 293 -14.45 2.76 -0.42
N VAL A 294 -15.43 3.29 -1.17
CA VAL A 294 -16.80 3.46 -0.67
C VAL A 294 -17.47 2.11 -0.43
N PHE A 295 -17.51 1.22 -1.43
CA PHE A 295 -18.23 -0.05 -1.32
C PHE A 295 -17.56 -1.02 -0.34
N SER A 296 -16.22 -1.02 -0.24
CA SER A 296 -15.53 -1.83 0.78
C SER A 296 -15.90 -1.40 2.20
N LEU A 297 -15.97 -0.09 2.48
CA LEU A 297 -16.34 0.42 3.79
C LEU A 297 -17.82 0.16 4.12
N VAL A 298 -18.71 0.32 3.13
CA VAL A 298 -20.14 -0.03 3.25
C VAL A 298 -20.30 -1.51 3.56
N HIS A 299 -19.61 -2.38 2.81
CA HIS A 299 -19.59 -3.82 3.04
C HIS A 299 -19.18 -4.14 4.47
N ALA A 300 -18.04 -3.62 4.93
CA ALA A 300 -17.51 -3.89 6.25
C ALA A 300 -18.45 -3.42 7.37
N ASN A 301 -19.10 -2.27 7.22
CA ASN A 301 -20.08 -1.78 8.17
C ASN A 301 -21.31 -2.72 8.26
N ILE A 302 -21.81 -3.24 7.14
CA ILE A 302 -22.92 -4.21 7.15
C ILE A 302 -22.50 -5.50 7.87
N GLN A 303 -21.32 -6.05 7.57
CA GLN A 303 -20.83 -7.28 8.20
C GLN A 303 -20.66 -7.14 9.72
N GLN A 304 -20.26 -5.96 10.18
CA GLN A 304 -20.06 -5.65 11.60
C GLN A 304 -21.35 -5.18 12.30
N GLY A 305 -22.51 -5.28 11.64
CA GLY A 305 -23.81 -4.88 12.21
C GLY A 305 -24.05 -3.37 12.30
N ASN A 306 -23.17 -2.55 11.69
CA ASN A 306 -23.26 -1.08 11.66
C ASN A 306 -24.02 -0.59 10.41
N ALA A 307 -25.18 -1.18 10.11
CA ALA A 307 -25.88 -0.95 8.85
C ALA A 307 -26.36 0.50 8.66
N GLN A 308 -26.68 1.26 9.72
CA GLN A 308 -26.99 2.69 9.60
C GLN A 308 -25.79 3.50 9.10
N ALA A 309 -24.57 3.18 9.53
CA ALA A 309 -23.37 3.85 9.05
C ALA A 309 -23.14 3.57 7.57
N ALA A 310 -23.37 2.31 7.13
CA ALA A 310 -23.33 1.93 5.73
C ALA A 310 -24.32 2.74 4.88
N LEU A 311 -25.58 2.87 5.33
CA LEU A 311 -26.58 3.71 4.67
C LEU A 311 -26.14 5.18 4.63
N SER A 312 -25.63 5.74 5.72
CA SER A 312 -25.14 7.13 5.76
C SER A 312 -24.02 7.38 4.75
N ILE A 313 -23.09 6.43 4.59
CA ILE A 313 -22.02 6.52 3.59
C ILE A 313 -22.60 6.55 2.19
N LEU A 314 -23.53 5.63 1.86
CA LEU A 314 -24.18 5.55 0.54
C LEU A 314 -24.96 6.83 0.20
N HIS A 315 -25.68 7.41 1.16
CA HIS A 315 -26.42 8.66 0.96
C HIS A 315 -25.49 9.86 0.70
N SER A 316 -24.32 9.87 1.33
CA SER A 316 -23.35 10.96 1.21
C SER A 316 -22.57 10.93 -0.11
N HIS A 317 -22.56 9.80 -0.83
CA HIS A 317 -21.74 9.59 -2.02
C HIS A 317 -22.60 9.30 -3.25
N GLN A 318 -23.20 10.34 -3.83
CA GLN A 318 -24.11 10.22 -4.98
C GLN A 318 -23.43 9.90 -6.32
N ARG A 319 -22.08 9.94 -6.38
CA ARG A 319 -21.30 9.75 -7.61
C ARG A 319 -20.86 8.31 -7.85
N ILE A 320 -21.36 7.36 -7.06
CA ILE A 320 -21.06 5.93 -7.21
C ILE A 320 -22.11 5.24 -8.10
N ASN A 321 -21.78 4.06 -8.62
CA ASN A 321 -22.71 3.20 -9.33
C ASN A 321 -24.02 2.99 -8.52
N LYS A 322 -25.12 3.53 -9.05
CA LYS A 322 -26.43 3.56 -8.38
C LYS A 322 -27.01 2.15 -8.20
N SER A 323 -26.86 1.29 -9.20
CA SER A 323 -27.32 -0.10 -9.19
C SER A 323 -26.67 -0.89 -8.05
N LEU A 324 -25.33 -0.81 -7.93
CA LEU A 324 -24.59 -1.47 -6.85
C LEU A 324 -24.95 -0.86 -5.49
N ALA A 325 -25.07 0.47 -5.41
CA ALA A 325 -25.49 1.14 -4.18
C ALA A 325 -26.87 0.65 -3.70
N ASP A 326 -27.82 0.42 -4.60
CA ASP A 326 -29.14 -0.10 -4.26
C ASP A 326 -29.09 -1.54 -3.73
N ILE A 327 -28.22 -2.42 -4.27
CA ILE A 327 -27.97 -3.75 -3.69
C ILE A 327 -27.41 -3.65 -2.27
N PHE A 328 -26.44 -2.77 -2.03
CA PHE A 328 -25.89 -2.56 -0.69
C PHE A 328 -26.93 -1.96 0.28
N LYS A 329 -27.82 -1.08 -0.18
CA LYS A 329 -28.94 -0.58 0.64
C LYS A 329 -29.89 -1.71 1.03
N ILE A 330 -30.26 -2.60 0.10
CA ILE A 330 -31.09 -3.78 0.41
C ILE A 330 -30.43 -4.60 1.51
N ARG A 331 -29.14 -4.91 1.39
CA ARG A 331 -28.39 -5.66 2.41
C ARG A 331 -28.36 -4.93 3.76
N ALA A 332 -28.18 -3.61 3.75
CA ALA A 332 -28.19 -2.81 4.98
C ALA A 332 -29.57 -2.82 5.64
N TYR A 333 -30.66 -2.56 4.90
CA TYR A 333 -32.01 -2.60 5.46
C TYR A 333 -32.43 -4.00 5.90
N LEU A 334 -31.97 -5.05 5.21
CA LEU A 334 -32.16 -6.43 5.63
C LEU A 334 -31.50 -6.68 7.00
N SER A 335 -30.26 -6.21 7.20
CA SER A 335 -29.57 -6.30 8.50
C SER A 335 -30.28 -5.51 9.60
N LEU A 336 -31.05 -4.48 9.25
CA LEU A 336 -31.86 -3.69 10.17
C LEU A 336 -33.28 -4.22 10.37
N GLN A 337 -33.68 -5.23 9.59
CA GLN A 337 -35.07 -5.70 9.50
C GLN A 337 -36.05 -4.55 9.16
N ASP A 338 -35.62 -3.59 8.34
CA ASP A 338 -36.41 -2.44 7.91
C ASP A 338 -37.14 -2.75 6.60
N ALA A 339 -38.38 -3.23 6.73
CA ALA A 339 -39.23 -3.59 5.59
C ALA A 339 -39.56 -2.37 4.70
N ALA A 340 -39.85 -1.21 5.29
CA ALA A 340 -40.20 -0.01 4.55
C ALA A 340 -39.02 0.51 3.73
N GLY A 341 -37.82 0.54 4.32
CA GLY A 341 -36.59 0.90 3.63
C GLY A 341 -36.28 -0.04 2.46
N MET A 342 -36.45 -1.36 2.64
CA MET A 342 -36.29 -2.34 1.56
C MET A 342 -37.31 -2.13 0.43
N THR A 343 -38.59 -1.94 0.76
CA THR A 343 -39.65 -1.70 -0.25
C THR A 343 -39.31 -0.48 -1.11
N ALA A 344 -38.89 0.63 -0.51
CA ALA A 344 -38.53 1.84 -1.25
C ALA A 344 -37.37 1.63 -2.24
N VAL A 345 -36.37 0.82 -1.87
CA VAL A 345 -35.25 0.50 -2.76
C VAL A 345 -35.67 -0.48 -3.86
N LEU A 346 -36.51 -1.47 -3.56
CA LEU A 346 -37.02 -2.42 -4.55
C LEU A 346 -37.91 -1.74 -5.59
N GLU A 347 -38.76 -0.79 -5.19
CA GLU A 347 -39.53 0.05 -6.13
C GLU A 347 -38.62 0.87 -7.06
N GLN A 348 -37.46 1.29 -6.55
CA GLN A 348 -36.47 1.98 -7.38
C GLN A 348 -35.81 1.04 -8.37
N LEU A 349 -35.50 -0.20 -7.96
CA LEU A 349 -34.94 -1.22 -8.85
C LEU A 349 -35.97 -1.71 -9.89
N GLU A 350 -37.25 -1.78 -9.56
CA GLU A 350 -38.33 -2.06 -10.53
C GLU A 350 -38.33 -1.00 -11.66
N LYS A 351 -38.15 0.27 -11.30
CA LYS A 351 -38.10 1.40 -12.26
C LYS A 351 -36.78 1.50 -13.01
N THR A 352 -35.68 1.07 -12.39
CA THR A 352 -34.34 1.13 -12.96
C THR A 352 -33.61 -0.19 -12.67
N PRO A 353 -33.85 -1.21 -13.50
CA PRO A 353 -33.24 -2.52 -13.30
C PRO A 353 -31.71 -2.45 -13.38
N LEU A 354 -31.04 -3.25 -12.53
CA LEU A 354 -29.61 -3.54 -12.60
C LEU A 354 -29.19 -3.96 -14.01
N SER A 355 -28.04 -3.48 -14.47
CA SER A 355 -27.47 -3.95 -15.72
C SER A 355 -26.89 -5.36 -15.57
N LYS A 356 -26.77 -6.10 -16.68
CA LYS A 356 -26.09 -7.42 -16.68
C LYS A 356 -24.65 -7.35 -16.16
N ALA A 357 -23.98 -6.22 -16.39
CA ALA A 357 -22.62 -5.99 -15.89
C ALA A 357 -22.62 -5.86 -14.35
N ASP A 358 -23.55 -5.10 -13.77
CA ASP A 358 -23.66 -4.94 -12.32
C ASP A 358 -23.96 -6.28 -11.62
N VAL A 359 -24.83 -7.10 -12.22
CA VAL A 359 -25.17 -8.44 -11.68
C VAL A 359 -23.94 -9.37 -11.72
N ALA A 360 -23.15 -9.31 -12.80
CA ALA A 360 -21.95 -10.13 -12.95
C ALA A 360 -20.80 -9.71 -12.02
N GLN A 361 -20.74 -8.43 -11.61
CA GLN A 361 -19.68 -7.93 -10.74
C GLN A 361 -19.78 -8.47 -9.30
N CYS A 362 -20.98 -8.62 -8.74
CA CYS A 362 -21.15 -9.07 -7.35
C CYS A 362 -20.76 -10.54 -7.15
N GLY A 363 -19.74 -10.78 -6.32
CA GLY A 363 -19.25 -12.12 -5.97
C GLY A 363 -18.27 -12.71 -6.99
N GLN A 364 -17.81 -11.91 -7.97
CA GLN A 364 -16.79 -12.32 -8.93
C GLN A 364 -15.68 -11.27 -9.00
N LYS A 365 -14.48 -11.69 -9.43
CA LYS A 365 -13.38 -10.77 -9.66
C LYS A 365 -13.69 -9.89 -10.87
N SER A 366 -13.75 -8.57 -10.66
CA SER A 366 -14.03 -7.57 -11.70
C SER A 366 -12.98 -6.46 -11.71
N ASP A 367 -13.18 -5.43 -12.53
CA ASP A 367 -12.33 -4.23 -12.53
C ASP A 367 -12.43 -3.44 -11.21
N LEU A 368 -13.54 -3.59 -10.48
CA LEU A 368 -13.78 -2.93 -9.21
C LEU A 368 -13.25 -3.80 -8.07
N PHE A 369 -12.20 -3.32 -7.38
CA PHE A 369 -11.50 -4.13 -6.38
C PHE A 369 -12.42 -4.57 -5.24
N GLY A 370 -12.37 -5.88 -4.94
CA GLY A 370 -13.06 -6.50 -3.84
C GLY A 370 -14.50 -6.92 -4.13
N SER A 371 -14.91 -6.85 -5.39
CA SER A 371 -16.21 -7.37 -5.83
C SER A 371 -16.38 -8.87 -5.55
N GLU A 372 -15.27 -9.61 -5.47
CA GLU A 372 -15.19 -11.01 -5.05
C GLU A 372 -15.59 -11.25 -3.58
N TYR A 373 -15.52 -10.24 -2.72
CA TYR A 373 -15.95 -10.34 -1.32
C TYR A 373 -17.43 -10.04 -1.13
N TRP A 374 -18.13 -9.60 -2.18
CA TRP A 374 -19.53 -9.22 -2.07
C TRP A 374 -20.44 -10.42 -2.24
N LEU A 375 -21.57 -10.38 -1.54
CA LEU A 375 -22.61 -11.39 -1.71
C LEU A 375 -23.18 -11.28 -3.13
N PRO A 376 -23.25 -12.37 -3.90
CA PRO A 376 -23.92 -12.36 -5.19
C PRO A 376 -25.35 -11.83 -5.09
N VAL A 377 -25.86 -11.22 -6.17
CA VAL A 377 -27.21 -10.62 -6.19
C VAL A 377 -28.28 -11.68 -5.87
N HIS A 378 -28.17 -12.88 -6.45
CA HIS A 378 -29.13 -13.97 -6.23
C HIS A 378 -29.15 -14.47 -4.77
N GLU A 379 -27.99 -14.52 -4.11
CA GLU A 379 -27.91 -14.85 -2.69
C GLU A 379 -28.52 -13.75 -1.83
N THR A 380 -28.30 -12.48 -2.18
CA THR A 380 -28.96 -11.34 -1.52
C THR A 380 -30.49 -11.47 -1.59
N PHE A 381 -31.03 -11.78 -2.77
CA PHE A 381 -32.48 -12.00 -2.93
C PHE A 381 -32.98 -13.24 -2.20
N THR A 382 -32.17 -14.30 -2.11
CA THR A 382 -32.52 -15.48 -1.31
C THR A 382 -32.66 -15.12 0.18
N GLN A 383 -31.76 -14.28 0.71
CA GLN A 383 -31.86 -13.81 2.10
C GLN A 383 -33.07 -12.88 2.32
N VAL A 384 -33.39 -12.01 1.36
CA VAL A 384 -34.61 -11.17 1.40
C VAL A 384 -35.86 -12.05 1.41
N SER A 385 -35.94 -13.06 0.53
CA SER A 385 -37.06 -14.01 0.51
C SER A 385 -37.22 -14.74 1.84
N ALA A 386 -36.12 -15.21 2.43
CA ALA A 386 -36.13 -15.87 3.74
C ALA A 386 -36.62 -14.92 4.85
N TYR A 387 -36.22 -13.65 4.82
CA TYR A 387 -36.70 -12.64 5.76
C TYR A 387 -38.19 -12.35 5.60
N ILE A 388 -38.69 -12.15 4.37
CA ILE A 388 -40.12 -11.90 4.12
C ILE A 388 -40.96 -13.07 4.66
N ASN A 389 -40.48 -14.31 4.52
CA ASN A 389 -41.17 -15.51 5.01
C ASN A 389 -41.11 -15.67 6.54
N SER A 390 -40.21 -14.98 7.25
CA SER A 390 -40.12 -15.06 8.71
C SER A 390 -41.03 -14.07 9.43
N ILE A 391 -41.54 -13.04 8.75
CA ILE A 391 -42.43 -12.03 9.33
C ILE A 391 -43.78 -12.67 9.66
N THR A 392 -44.08 -12.83 10.95
CA THR A 392 -45.36 -13.33 11.46
C THR A 392 -45.83 -12.51 12.68
N PRO A 393 -47.10 -12.05 12.74
CA PRO A 393 -48.14 -12.17 11.70
C PRO A 393 -47.83 -11.30 10.48
N GLU A 394 -48.41 -11.69 9.34
CA GLU A 394 -48.27 -10.93 8.10
C GLU A 394 -48.92 -9.55 8.26
N THR A 395 -48.15 -8.49 7.99
CA THR A 395 -48.58 -7.10 8.00
C THR A 395 -48.80 -6.60 6.56
N LEU A 396 -49.53 -5.49 6.42
CA LEU A 396 -49.69 -4.82 5.11
C LEU A 396 -48.32 -4.47 4.49
N GLU A 397 -47.36 -4.03 5.31
CA GLU A 397 -46.00 -3.71 4.87
C GLU A 397 -45.27 -4.96 4.35
N SER A 398 -45.41 -6.10 5.02
CA SER A 398 -44.80 -7.35 4.53
C SER A 398 -45.45 -7.89 3.25
N GLN A 399 -46.75 -7.66 3.06
CA GLN A 399 -47.44 -8.01 1.81
C GLN A 399 -46.94 -7.14 0.65
N GLN A 400 -46.85 -5.82 0.87
CA GLN A 400 -46.29 -4.90 -0.13
C GLN A 400 -44.84 -5.25 -0.48
N LEU A 401 -44.01 -5.55 0.52
CA LEU A 401 -42.63 -5.98 0.32
C LEU A 401 -42.56 -7.28 -0.50
N ARG A 402 -43.42 -8.26 -0.21
CA ARG A 402 -43.50 -9.52 -0.96
C ARG A 402 -43.88 -9.26 -2.43
N GLU A 403 -44.93 -8.48 -2.67
CA GLU A 403 -45.40 -8.17 -4.02
C GLU A 403 -44.33 -7.49 -4.88
N ILE A 404 -43.65 -6.47 -4.35
CA ILE A 404 -42.58 -5.78 -5.10
C ILE A 404 -41.36 -6.69 -5.29
N PHE A 405 -41.01 -7.48 -4.27
CA PHE A 405 -39.89 -8.41 -4.34
C PHE A 405 -40.10 -9.46 -5.43
N ASP A 406 -41.28 -10.08 -5.50
CA ASP A 406 -41.56 -11.11 -6.51
C ASP A 406 -41.44 -10.56 -7.94
N LYS A 407 -41.91 -9.32 -8.17
CA LYS A 407 -41.75 -8.63 -9.46
C LYS A 407 -40.27 -8.42 -9.79
N VAL A 408 -39.50 -7.84 -8.87
CA VAL A 408 -38.08 -7.55 -9.07
C VAL A 408 -37.29 -8.85 -9.26
N ALA A 409 -37.49 -9.85 -8.40
CA ALA A 409 -36.79 -11.13 -8.45
C ALA A 409 -37.02 -11.88 -9.77
N SER A 410 -38.24 -11.83 -10.32
CA SER A 410 -38.56 -12.45 -11.62
C SER A 410 -37.80 -11.86 -12.81
N ALA A 411 -37.29 -10.63 -12.69
CA ALA A 411 -36.46 -10.00 -13.71
C ALA A 411 -34.99 -10.49 -13.68
N TYR A 412 -34.58 -11.20 -12.62
CA TYR A 412 -33.21 -11.66 -12.40
C TYR A 412 -33.06 -13.18 -12.29
N SER A 413 -34.18 -13.93 -12.34
CA SER A 413 -34.24 -15.38 -12.55
C SER A 413 -34.15 -15.71 -14.03
#